data_AF-A0A0D0VEB6-F1
#
_entry.id   AF-A0A0D0VEB6-F1
#
_cell.length_a   1.000
_cell.length_b   1.000
_cell.length_c   1.000
_cell.angle_alpha   90.00
_cell.angle_beta   90.00
_cell.angle_gamma   90.00
#
_symmetry.space_group_name_H-M   'P 1'
#
loop_
_entity.id
_entity.type
_entity.pdbx_description
1 polymer ?
#
loop_
_entity_poly.entity_id
_entity_poly.type
_entity_poly.pdbx_seq_one_letter_code
_entity_poly.pdbx_strand_id
1 'polypeptide(L)'
;MPPSLVLFTTSQTPLAVRYPHPLRPILTVPPLLHRSLHNALDRDQPSAVFVGDAEGVGGVTQGTLYIPNLEELVNPSPLSVPNGHTAPESVQDDIELTIKIHLTVSPTSIPTASAQAEWVGEALQVVRKAKCLPLPDNLLIGFKGIDYRGVKTATGAEGSVAPNTETIPAELEEEVLKVWERVFAERSRIVKEGGKLGSLYAPQGLLKKLTEREEGRGRVKVNALDTPDCHHLPKEYTEYARKNGVELWAGGGGEGSDPVPSAHLQNVLQEFLPAIRKIIPEEQVKELNKLDNSIPLRQDGLKFEDVETGVQVRWVLSYTALSTSRNVVKDKGYIIAADLV
;
A
#
# COMPACT_ATOMS: atom_id res chain seq x y z
N MET A 1 8.81 -11.85 -11.22
CA MET A 1 8.88 -12.81 -10.10
C MET A 1 7.91 -12.35 -9.03
N PRO A 2 7.22 -13.25 -8.32
CA PRO A 2 6.37 -12.88 -7.19
C PRO A 2 7.15 -12.27 -6.03
N PRO A 3 6.49 -11.58 -5.08
CA PRO A 3 7.13 -11.12 -3.86
C PRO A 3 7.50 -12.32 -2.99
N SER A 4 8.63 -12.30 -2.30
CA SER A 4 8.94 -13.34 -1.33
C SER A 4 8.28 -13.11 0.04
N LEU A 5 7.67 -11.94 0.26
CA LEU A 5 6.93 -11.60 1.48
C LEU A 5 5.63 -10.83 1.17
N VAL A 6 4.51 -11.26 1.75
CA VAL A 6 3.24 -10.52 1.77
C VAL A 6 2.70 -10.42 3.21
N LEU A 7 2.60 -9.21 3.72
CA LEU A 7 2.12 -8.90 5.07
C LEU A 7 0.74 -8.24 5.01
N PHE A 8 -0.23 -8.74 5.76
CA PHE A 8 -1.52 -8.09 5.96
C PHE A 8 -1.59 -7.47 7.34
N THR A 9 -1.97 -6.21 7.36
CA THR A 9 -2.39 -5.56 8.59
C THR A 9 -3.90 -5.75 8.73
N THR A 10 -4.33 -6.61 9.64
CA THR A 10 -5.76 -6.90 9.81
C THR A 10 -6.45 -5.78 10.58
N SER A 11 -7.66 -5.40 10.17
CA SER A 11 -8.59 -4.62 10.99
C SER A 11 -9.23 -5.54 12.05
N GLN A 12 -8.50 -5.93 13.10
CA GLN A 12 -9.15 -6.47 14.30
C GLN A 12 -8.57 -5.91 15.60
N THR A 13 -9.54 -5.58 16.46
CA THR A 13 -9.57 -5.22 17.90
C THR A 13 -8.33 -4.57 18.50
N PRO A 14 -8.41 -3.36 19.10
CA PRO A 14 -7.32 -2.78 19.86
C PRO A 14 -6.91 -3.69 21.03
N LEU A 15 -5.83 -4.46 20.89
CA LEU A 15 -4.87 -4.74 21.95
C LEU A 15 -4.58 -3.43 22.68
N ALA A 16 -4.57 -3.50 24.00
CA ALA A 16 -4.16 -2.40 24.84
C ALA A 16 -2.79 -1.86 24.38
N VAL A 17 -2.60 -0.55 24.54
CA VAL A 17 -1.34 0.18 24.32
C VAL A 17 -0.29 -0.34 25.32
N ARG A 18 0.19 -1.56 25.11
CA ARG A 18 1.21 -2.21 25.95
C ARG A 18 2.61 -2.04 25.36
N TYR A 19 2.71 -1.62 24.11
CA TYR A 19 3.98 -1.41 23.44
C TYR A 19 4.25 0.10 23.31
N PRO A 20 5.32 0.63 23.93
CA PRO A 20 5.68 2.02 23.78
C PRO A 20 6.03 2.31 22.31
N HIS A 21 5.39 3.31 21.72
CA HIS A 21 5.78 3.81 20.41
C HIS A 21 7.18 4.43 20.49
N PRO A 22 8.12 4.11 19.56
CA PRO A 22 9.40 4.80 19.50
C PRO A 22 9.15 6.29 19.26
N LEU A 23 9.68 7.12 20.15
CA LEU A 23 9.57 8.58 20.04
C LEU A 23 10.35 9.12 18.83
N ARG A 24 11.43 8.43 18.43
CA ARG A 24 12.25 8.68 17.25
C ARG A 24 12.97 7.40 16.79
N PRO A 25 13.14 7.17 15.47
CA PRO A 25 12.54 7.94 14.38
C PRO A 25 11.03 7.73 14.44
N ILE A 26 10.26 8.69 13.93
CA ILE A 26 8.82 8.48 13.81
C ILE A 26 8.68 7.29 12.85
N LEU A 27 8.35 6.11 13.38
CA LEU A 27 8.07 4.96 12.55
C LEU A 27 6.94 5.38 11.60
N THR A 28 7.23 5.50 10.31
CA THR A 28 6.19 5.66 9.28
C THR A 28 5.38 4.38 9.11
N VAL A 29 5.85 3.28 9.72
CA VAL A 29 5.14 2.01 9.82
C VAL A 29 3.80 2.22 10.53
N PRO A 30 2.68 1.79 9.92
CA PRO A 30 1.41 1.76 10.62
C PRO A 30 1.57 1.00 11.96
N PRO A 31 1.13 1.54 13.10
CA PRO A 31 1.10 0.81 14.39
C PRO A 31 0.49 -0.59 14.29
N LEU A 32 -0.37 -0.78 13.29
CA LEU A 32 -1.03 -2.03 12.96
C LEU A 32 -0.08 -3.11 12.40
N LEU A 33 1.07 -2.77 11.81
CA LEU A 33 2.00 -3.76 11.26
C LEU A 33 2.64 -4.59 12.35
N HIS A 34 3.30 -3.94 13.30
CA HIS A 34 3.95 -4.59 14.45
C HIS A 34 2.94 -5.45 15.24
N ARG A 35 1.75 -4.90 15.47
CA ARG A 35 0.62 -5.63 16.07
C ARG A 35 0.19 -6.86 15.28
N SER A 36 0.15 -6.76 13.95
CA SER A 36 -0.26 -7.88 13.09
C SER A 36 0.79 -8.99 13.08
N LEU A 37 2.07 -8.63 13.16
CA LEU A 37 3.16 -9.59 13.30
C LEU A 37 3.09 -10.34 14.62
N HIS A 38 2.96 -9.65 15.76
CA HIS A 38 2.72 -10.32 17.05
C HIS A 38 1.51 -11.25 17.00
N ASN A 39 0.37 -10.75 16.49
CA ASN A 39 -0.84 -11.55 16.39
C ASN A 39 -0.67 -12.80 15.53
N ALA A 40 0.20 -12.77 14.51
CA ALA A 40 0.39 -13.88 13.60
C ALA A 40 1.52 -14.82 14.00
N LEU A 41 2.56 -14.33 14.69
CA LEU A 41 3.81 -15.05 14.91
C LEU A 41 4.02 -15.49 16.36
N ASP A 42 3.41 -14.82 17.34
CA ASP A 42 3.59 -15.16 18.77
C ASP A 42 2.65 -16.26 19.26
N ARG A 43 1.74 -16.74 18.40
CA ARG A 43 0.82 -17.84 18.74
C ARG A 43 1.58 -19.15 18.88
N ASP A 44 1.07 -20.06 19.73
CA ASP A 44 1.58 -21.44 19.82
C ASP A 44 1.60 -22.14 18.46
N GLN A 45 0.62 -21.82 17.62
CA GLN A 45 0.60 -22.14 16.20
C GLN A 45 0.55 -20.83 15.41
N PRO A 46 1.68 -20.39 14.83
CA PRO A 46 1.74 -19.20 14.01
C PRO A 46 0.77 -19.31 12.82
N SER A 47 0.02 -18.23 12.57
CA SER A 47 -0.85 -18.16 11.40
C SER A 47 -0.08 -17.78 10.14
N ALA A 48 1.24 -17.61 10.19
CA ALA A 48 2.06 -17.33 9.02
C ALA A 48 2.39 -18.63 8.25
N VAL A 49 2.42 -18.57 6.93
CA VAL A 49 2.67 -19.73 6.07
C VAL A 49 3.67 -19.41 4.98
N PHE A 50 4.65 -20.28 4.81
CA PHE A 50 5.56 -20.27 3.66
C PHE A 50 5.10 -21.28 2.62
N VAL A 51 5.02 -20.85 1.36
CA VAL A 51 4.42 -21.66 0.28
C VAL A 51 5.56 -22.29 -0.54
N GLY A 52 5.91 -23.53 -0.20
CA GLY A 52 7.09 -24.26 -0.71
C GLY A 52 6.91 -24.93 -2.08
N ASP A 53 6.15 -26.04 -2.15
CA ASP A 53 5.91 -26.83 -3.37
C ASP A 53 4.55 -27.55 -3.23
N ALA A 54 3.45 -26.87 -3.54
CA ALA A 54 2.15 -27.50 -3.67
C ALA A 54 1.36 -26.80 -4.78
N GLU A 55 0.64 -27.59 -5.58
CA GLU A 55 -0.29 -27.10 -6.60
C GLU A 55 -1.06 -25.91 -6.04
N GLY A 56 -0.96 -24.75 -6.70
CA GLY A 56 -1.50 -23.48 -6.21
C GLY A 56 -3.02 -23.53 -6.07
N VAL A 57 -3.51 -24.03 -4.95
CA VAL A 57 -4.90 -23.88 -4.55
C VAL A 57 -5.07 -22.43 -4.10
N GLY A 58 -5.96 -21.69 -4.76
CA GLY A 58 -6.31 -20.32 -4.33
C GLY A 58 -5.40 -19.20 -4.85
N GLY A 59 -4.41 -19.48 -5.69
CA GLY A 59 -3.56 -18.47 -6.34
C GLY A 59 -2.62 -17.73 -5.39
N VAL A 60 -2.12 -18.49 -4.42
CA VAL A 60 -0.95 -18.20 -3.59
C VAL A 60 0.31 -18.43 -4.44
N THR A 61 1.33 -17.58 -4.32
CA THR A 61 2.55 -17.78 -5.11
C THR A 61 3.61 -18.58 -4.38
N GLN A 62 4.23 -19.50 -5.11
CA GLN A 62 5.36 -20.29 -4.64
C GLN A 62 6.54 -19.38 -4.27
N GLY A 63 7.23 -19.74 -3.18
CA GLY A 63 8.37 -18.97 -2.69
C GLY A 63 7.99 -17.74 -1.85
N THR A 64 6.71 -17.60 -1.49
CA THR A 64 6.21 -16.43 -0.76
C THR A 64 5.82 -16.79 0.68
N LEU A 65 6.29 -15.98 1.64
CA LEU A 65 5.82 -15.98 3.01
C LEU A 65 4.59 -15.06 3.15
N TYR A 66 3.46 -15.61 3.60
CA TYR A 66 2.24 -14.86 3.89
C TYR A 66 2.04 -14.71 5.40
N ILE A 67 1.83 -13.47 5.87
CA ILE A 67 1.61 -13.18 7.29
C ILE A 67 0.39 -12.27 7.48
N PRO A 68 -0.69 -12.75 8.10
CA PRO A 68 -1.04 -14.15 8.30
C PRO A 68 -1.34 -14.85 6.96
N ASN A 69 -1.61 -16.16 7.05
CA ASN A 69 -2.05 -17.04 5.97
C ASN A 69 -3.34 -16.49 5.35
N LEU A 70 -3.39 -16.52 4.01
CA LEU A 70 -4.53 -16.10 3.21
C LEU A 70 -5.82 -16.84 3.58
N GLU A 71 -5.75 -18.13 3.89
CA GLU A 71 -6.93 -18.94 4.22
C GLU A 71 -7.60 -18.46 5.53
N GLU A 72 -6.83 -17.96 6.49
CA GLU A 72 -7.38 -17.37 7.72
C GLU A 72 -7.97 -15.97 7.51
N LEU A 73 -7.62 -15.31 6.41
CA LEU A 73 -8.15 -13.98 6.06
C LEU A 73 -9.47 -14.05 5.31
N VAL A 74 -9.68 -15.14 4.56
CA VAL A 74 -10.96 -15.45 3.93
C VAL A 74 -11.95 -15.75 5.06
N ASN A 75 -12.84 -14.82 5.38
CA ASN A 75 -13.96 -15.06 6.29
C ASN A 75 -15.16 -15.62 5.48
N PRO A 76 -15.48 -16.92 5.53
CA PRO A 76 -16.82 -17.41 5.21
C PRO A 76 -17.53 -17.72 6.52
N SER A 77 -17.94 -16.70 7.26
CA SER A 77 -18.97 -16.88 8.28
C SER A 77 -19.79 -15.60 8.36
N PRO A 78 -20.93 -15.52 7.67
CA PRO A 78 -21.94 -14.55 8.05
C PRO A 78 -22.21 -14.76 9.54
N LEU A 79 -22.16 -13.69 10.33
CA LEU A 79 -22.64 -13.72 11.71
C LEU A 79 -24.04 -14.35 11.68
N SER A 80 -24.19 -15.48 12.38
CA SER A 80 -25.49 -16.13 12.56
C SER A 80 -26.41 -15.14 13.27
N VAL A 81 -27.22 -14.42 12.51
CA VAL A 81 -28.23 -13.52 13.07
C VAL A 81 -29.27 -14.43 13.73
N PRO A 82 -29.61 -14.25 15.02
CA PRO A 82 -30.54 -15.16 15.74
C PRO A 82 -31.96 -15.26 15.15
N ASN A 83 -32.27 -14.50 14.10
CA ASN A 83 -33.63 -14.29 13.60
C ASN A 83 -33.89 -14.84 12.19
N GLY A 84 -33.23 -15.92 11.76
CA GLY A 84 -33.68 -16.75 10.61
C GLY A 84 -33.76 -16.06 9.24
N HIS A 85 -33.34 -14.80 9.11
CA HIS A 85 -33.18 -14.13 7.82
C HIS A 85 -31.78 -14.40 7.31
N THR A 86 -31.67 -15.22 6.27
CA THR A 86 -30.49 -15.30 5.42
C THR A 86 -30.08 -13.89 5.01
N ALA A 87 -28.84 -13.50 5.33
CA ALA A 87 -28.27 -12.27 4.80
C ALA A 87 -28.41 -12.32 3.26
N PRO A 88 -28.89 -11.24 2.61
CA PRO A 88 -29.11 -11.25 1.17
C PRO A 88 -27.80 -11.59 0.46
N GLU A 89 -27.87 -12.48 -0.53
CA GLU A 89 -26.71 -12.96 -1.30
C GLU A 89 -25.96 -11.83 -2.05
N SER A 90 -26.48 -10.59 -2.05
CA SER A 90 -25.94 -9.43 -2.76
C SER A 90 -25.09 -8.46 -1.91
N VAL A 91 -24.42 -8.91 -0.84
CA VAL A 91 -23.59 -8.02 0.01
C VAL A 91 -22.46 -7.34 -0.78
N GLN A 92 -22.02 -7.92 -1.91
CA GLN A 92 -20.98 -7.37 -2.79
C GLN A 92 -21.45 -6.18 -3.65
N ASP A 93 -22.74 -6.09 -3.99
CA ASP A 93 -23.28 -4.97 -4.79
C ASP A 93 -23.46 -3.69 -3.95
N ASP A 94 -23.46 -3.85 -2.62
CA ASP A 94 -23.56 -2.77 -1.64
C ASP A 94 -22.18 -2.32 -1.12
N ILE A 95 -21.14 -2.39 -1.96
CA ILE A 95 -19.77 -1.98 -1.59
C ILE A 95 -19.20 -1.03 -2.63
N GLU A 96 -18.85 0.17 -2.17
CA GLU A 96 -17.90 1.04 -2.85
C GLU A 96 -16.50 0.74 -2.32
N LEU A 97 -15.61 0.29 -3.20
CA LEU A 97 -14.25 -0.12 -2.88
C LEU A 97 -13.25 0.92 -3.42
N THR A 98 -12.50 1.52 -2.50
CA THR A 98 -11.34 2.35 -2.82
C THR A 98 -10.07 1.59 -2.48
N ILE A 99 -9.16 1.47 -3.45
CA ILE A 99 -7.83 0.91 -3.30
C ILE A 99 -6.80 1.96 -3.66
N LYS A 100 -5.78 2.14 -2.82
CA LYS A 100 -4.60 2.97 -3.10
C LYS A 100 -3.36 2.08 -3.08
N ILE A 101 -2.53 2.15 -4.13
CA ILE A 101 -1.30 1.38 -4.25
C ILE A 101 -0.13 2.35 -4.36
N HIS A 102 0.79 2.29 -3.41
CA HIS A 102 2.07 2.98 -3.47
C HIS A 102 3.11 2.01 -4.02
N LEU A 103 3.60 2.29 -5.22
CA LEU A 103 4.66 1.52 -5.87
C LEU A 103 6.02 2.09 -5.49
N THR A 104 6.99 1.22 -5.22
CA THR A 104 8.38 1.66 -5.07
C THR A 104 9.08 1.70 -6.42
N VAL A 105 9.82 2.77 -6.64
CA VAL A 105 10.73 2.91 -7.78
C VAL A 105 12.14 2.87 -7.20
N SER A 106 12.86 1.77 -7.41
CA SER A 106 14.24 1.62 -6.92
C SER A 106 15.19 2.34 -7.88
N PRO A 107 16.07 3.22 -7.39
CA PRO A 107 17.08 3.88 -8.24
C PRO A 107 18.26 2.95 -8.60
N THR A 108 18.47 1.84 -7.89
CA THR A 108 19.69 1.00 -8.01
C THR A 108 19.46 -0.33 -8.71
N SER A 109 18.22 -0.81 -8.79
CA SER A 109 17.83 -2.03 -9.50
C SER A 109 16.45 -1.82 -10.12
N ILE A 110 16.37 -1.03 -11.18
CA ILE A 110 15.10 -0.55 -11.76
C ILE A 110 14.24 -1.76 -12.16
N PRO A 111 13.16 -2.11 -11.42
CA PRO A 111 12.16 -2.98 -11.98
C PRO A 111 11.60 -2.24 -13.19
N THR A 112 11.60 -2.88 -14.36
CA THR A 112 11.10 -2.20 -15.57
C THR A 112 9.67 -1.69 -15.33
N ALA A 113 9.26 -0.62 -16.02
CA ALA A 113 7.87 -0.17 -15.99
C ALA A 113 6.85 -1.30 -16.30
N SER A 114 7.29 -2.38 -16.96
CA SER A 114 6.52 -3.63 -17.07
C SER A 114 6.24 -4.29 -15.74
N ALA A 115 7.30 -4.55 -14.98
CA ALA A 115 7.21 -5.23 -13.70
C ALA A 115 6.36 -4.44 -12.70
N GLN A 116 6.52 -3.11 -12.67
CA GLN A 116 5.70 -2.26 -11.80
C GLN A 116 4.22 -2.21 -12.20
N ALA A 117 3.91 -2.23 -13.50
CA ALA A 117 2.52 -2.34 -13.93
C ALA A 117 1.92 -3.70 -13.56
N GLU A 118 2.70 -4.78 -13.69
CA GLU A 118 2.30 -6.12 -13.25
C GLU A 118 2.03 -6.18 -11.74
N TRP A 119 2.78 -5.42 -10.93
CA TRP A 119 2.54 -5.30 -9.49
C TRP A 119 1.17 -4.73 -9.14
N VAL A 120 0.59 -3.86 -9.98
CA VAL A 120 -0.79 -3.39 -9.78
C VAL A 120 -1.78 -4.55 -9.90
N GLY A 121 -1.63 -5.37 -10.94
CA GLY A 121 -2.44 -6.58 -11.13
C GLY A 121 -2.24 -7.59 -10.00
N GLU A 122 -0.99 -7.82 -9.59
CA GLU A 122 -0.62 -8.68 -8.47
C GLU A 122 -1.30 -8.22 -7.16
N ALA A 123 -1.16 -6.95 -6.79
CA ALA A 123 -1.73 -6.40 -5.56
C ALA A 123 -3.26 -6.53 -5.52
N LEU A 124 -3.93 -6.31 -6.66
CA LEU A 124 -5.37 -6.50 -6.81
C LEU A 124 -5.79 -7.96 -6.70
N GLN A 125 -4.99 -8.89 -7.23
CA GLN A 125 -5.26 -10.31 -7.06
C GLN A 125 -5.09 -10.75 -5.60
N VAL A 126 -4.06 -10.25 -4.91
CA VAL A 126 -3.81 -10.55 -3.49
C VAL A 126 -4.99 -10.10 -2.63
N VAL A 127 -5.44 -8.84 -2.76
CA VAL A 127 -6.58 -8.35 -1.97
C VAL A 127 -7.89 -9.08 -2.32
N ARG A 128 -8.13 -9.38 -3.60
CA ARG A 128 -9.33 -10.11 -4.03
C ARG A 128 -9.38 -11.52 -3.43
N LYS A 129 -8.25 -12.22 -3.40
CA LYS A 129 -8.14 -13.55 -2.80
C LYS A 129 -8.29 -13.49 -1.28
N ALA A 130 -7.54 -12.60 -0.63
CA ALA A 130 -7.51 -12.49 0.82
C ALA A 130 -8.82 -12.00 1.44
N LYS A 131 -9.55 -11.12 0.74
CA LYS A 131 -10.70 -10.39 1.30
C LYS A 131 -12.02 -10.65 0.58
N CYS A 132 -12.00 -11.44 -0.50
CA CYS A 132 -13.16 -11.68 -1.37
C CYS A 132 -13.83 -10.38 -1.85
N LEU A 133 -13.03 -9.32 -2.02
CA LEU A 133 -13.50 -8.01 -2.48
C LEU A 133 -13.55 -7.97 -4.02
N PRO A 134 -14.52 -7.23 -4.60
CA PRO A 134 -14.63 -7.08 -6.05
C PRO A 134 -13.49 -6.22 -6.61
N LEU A 135 -13.52 -5.96 -7.92
CA LEU A 135 -12.68 -4.90 -8.48
C LEU A 135 -13.00 -3.55 -7.82
N PRO A 136 -12.03 -2.64 -7.68
CA PRO A 136 -12.26 -1.34 -7.06
C PRO A 136 -13.15 -0.44 -7.93
N ASP A 137 -13.95 0.37 -7.24
CA ASP A 137 -14.64 1.53 -7.81
C ASP A 137 -13.67 2.69 -8.01
N ASN A 138 -12.70 2.84 -7.10
CA ASN A 138 -11.64 3.83 -7.19
C ASN A 138 -10.28 3.15 -6.99
N LEU A 139 -9.43 3.15 -8.02
CA LEU A 139 -8.05 2.66 -7.94
C LEU A 139 -7.08 3.84 -8.08
N LEU A 140 -6.34 4.13 -7.02
CA LEU A 140 -5.35 5.20 -6.99
C LEU A 140 -3.94 4.63 -6.94
N ILE A 141 -3.03 5.16 -7.75
CA ILE A 141 -1.64 4.68 -7.84
C ILE A 141 -0.67 5.82 -7.55
N GLY A 142 0.23 5.59 -6.61
CA GLY A 142 1.31 6.48 -6.20
C GLY A 142 2.67 5.84 -6.41
N PHE A 143 3.71 6.67 -6.36
CA PHE A 143 5.08 6.24 -6.59
C PHE A 143 5.99 6.88 -5.56
N LYS A 144 6.88 6.08 -4.97
CA LYS A 144 7.95 6.56 -4.09
C LYS A 144 8.73 7.69 -4.76
N GLY A 145 8.87 8.81 -4.05
CA GLY A 145 9.57 10.00 -4.55
C GLY A 145 8.66 11.03 -5.24
N ILE A 146 7.40 10.70 -5.52
CA ILE A 146 6.40 11.66 -6.00
C ILE A 146 5.47 12.02 -4.85
N ASP A 147 5.65 13.20 -4.27
CA ASP A 147 4.97 13.61 -3.05
C ASP A 147 4.57 15.09 -3.08
N TYR A 148 3.39 15.38 -3.62
CA TYR A 148 2.75 16.68 -3.41
C TYR A 148 2.31 16.83 -1.96
N ARG A 149 3.17 17.46 -1.14
CA ARG A 149 2.86 17.90 0.22
C ARG A 149 2.40 19.35 0.15
N GLY A 150 1.10 19.59 0.35
CA GLY A 150 0.57 20.95 0.47
C GLY A 150 1.28 21.73 1.59
N VAL A 151 1.04 23.04 1.66
CA VAL A 151 1.56 23.85 2.77
C VAL A 151 0.88 23.41 4.07
N LYS A 152 1.61 22.72 4.97
CA LYS A 152 1.11 22.45 6.32
C LYS A 152 0.93 23.77 7.06
N THR A 153 -0.26 24.04 7.60
CA THR A 153 -0.47 25.07 8.63
C THR A 153 0.33 24.66 9.87
N ALA A 154 1.54 25.18 10.03
CA ALA A 154 2.45 24.80 11.09
C ALA A 154 1.93 25.21 12.48
N THR A 155 1.74 24.24 13.37
CA THR A 155 1.60 24.45 14.83
C THR A 155 2.58 23.56 15.63
N GLY A 156 3.71 23.19 15.03
CA GLY A 156 4.74 22.40 15.70
C GLY A 156 6.12 22.72 15.14
N ALA A 157 7.12 22.75 16.02
CA ALA A 157 8.47 23.26 15.83
C ALA A 157 9.39 22.44 14.90
N GLU A 158 8.87 21.97 13.76
CA GLU A 158 9.69 21.53 12.64
C GLU A 158 9.52 22.54 11.51
N GLY A 159 10.66 23.15 11.14
CA GLY A 159 10.74 24.35 10.33
C GLY A 159 9.90 24.31 9.06
N SER A 160 9.52 25.50 8.65
CA SER A 160 9.02 25.88 7.32
C SER A 160 9.85 25.25 6.19
N VAL A 161 9.59 24.00 5.87
CA VAL A 161 9.97 23.43 4.58
C VAL A 161 8.97 24.02 3.60
N ALA A 162 9.43 24.94 2.75
CA ALA A 162 8.67 25.40 1.60
C ALA A 162 8.04 24.18 0.91
N PRO A 163 6.81 24.27 0.37
CA PRO A 163 6.20 23.15 -0.32
C PRO A 163 7.15 22.75 -1.45
N ASN A 164 7.93 21.69 -1.27
CA ASN A 164 8.86 21.16 -2.27
C ASN A 164 8.05 20.36 -3.30
N THR A 165 7.00 21.01 -3.80
CA THR A 165 6.05 20.51 -4.76
C THR A 165 6.41 21.16 -6.08
N GLU A 166 7.07 20.43 -6.98
CA GLU A 166 6.88 20.54 -8.43
C GLU A 166 7.87 19.68 -9.22
N THR A 167 9.09 19.46 -8.70
CA THR A 167 10.14 18.85 -9.51
C THR A 167 10.25 17.36 -9.27
N ILE A 168 9.79 16.58 -10.24
CA ILE A 168 10.05 15.14 -10.34
C ILE A 168 11.31 14.97 -11.20
N PRO A 169 12.27 14.12 -10.82
CA PRO A 169 13.37 13.74 -11.71
C PRO A 169 12.84 13.23 -13.04
N ALA A 170 13.45 13.64 -14.17
CA ALA A 170 12.93 13.34 -15.49
C ALA A 170 12.84 11.82 -15.75
N GLU A 171 13.81 11.07 -15.24
CA GLU A 171 13.88 9.62 -15.35
C GLU A 171 12.72 8.95 -14.61
N LEU A 172 12.41 9.42 -13.39
CA LEU A 172 11.29 8.95 -12.59
C LEU A 172 9.96 9.30 -13.25
N GLU A 173 9.83 10.51 -13.79
CA GLU A 173 8.62 10.93 -14.50
C GLU A 173 8.38 10.06 -15.75
N GLU A 174 9.42 9.78 -16.53
CA GLU A 174 9.31 8.92 -17.72
C GLU A 174 8.91 7.48 -17.36
N GLU A 175 9.50 6.92 -16.30
CA GLU A 175 9.15 5.58 -15.80
C GLU A 175 7.68 5.51 -15.36
N VAL A 176 7.23 6.49 -14.57
CA VAL A 176 5.85 6.60 -14.09
C VAL A 176 4.87 6.68 -15.26
N LEU A 177 5.19 7.46 -16.29
CA LEU A 177 4.36 7.58 -17.49
C LEU A 177 4.25 6.25 -18.25
N LYS A 178 5.33 5.47 -18.33
CA LYS A 178 5.32 4.11 -18.94
C LYS A 178 4.50 3.10 -18.13
N VAL A 179 4.53 3.19 -16.80
CA VAL A 179 3.66 2.36 -15.93
C VAL A 179 2.20 2.71 -16.19
N TRP A 180 1.87 4.00 -16.20
CA TRP A 180 0.51 4.47 -16.46
C TRP A 180 -0.02 4.05 -17.83
N GLU A 181 0.81 4.03 -18.87
CA GLU A 181 0.41 3.52 -20.20
C GLU A 181 -0.13 2.09 -20.15
N ARG A 182 0.51 1.24 -19.35
CA ARG A 182 0.09 -0.16 -19.16
C ARG A 182 -1.16 -0.25 -18.29
N VAL A 183 -1.21 0.49 -17.18
CA VAL A 183 -2.40 0.59 -16.32
C VAL A 183 -3.63 1.03 -17.12
N PHE A 184 -3.46 1.99 -18.02
CA PHE A 184 -4.51 2.45 -18.92
C PHE A 184 -4.96 1.37 -19.91
N ALA A 185 -4.00 0.67 -20.54
CA ALA A 185 -4.30 -0.43 -21.44
C ALA A 185 -5.04 -1.60 -20.75
N GLU A 186 -4.81 -1.81 -19.46
CA GLU A 186 -5.42 -2.88 -18.68
C GLU A 186 -6.65 -2.47 -17.86
N ARG A 187 -7.13 -1.23 -18.03
CA ARG A 187 -8.20 -0.62 -17.21
C ARG A 187 -9.38 -1.54 -16.91
N SER A 188 -9.90 -2.24 -17.92
CA SER A 188 -11.07 -3.13 -17.79
C SER A 188 -10.84 -4.36 -16.90
N ARG A 189 -9.58 -4.70 -16.63
CA ARG A 189 -9.18 -5.82 -15.77
C ARG A 189 -8.92 -5.41 -14.32
N ILE A 190 -8.67 -4.12 -14.08
CA ILE A 190 -8.16 -3.61 -12.79
C ILE A 190 -9.14 -2.68 -12.05
N VAL A 191 -10.16 -2.16 -12.73
CA VAL A 191 -11.20 -1.29 -12.16
C VAL A 191 -12.55 -1.73 -12.69
N LYS A 192 -13.60 -1.61 -11.86
CA LYS A 192 -14.99 -1.86 -12.29
C LYS A 192 -15.39 -1.02 -13.50
N GLU A 193 -16.37 -1.49 -14.25
CA GLU A 193 -17.03 -0.66 -15.25
C GLU A 193 -17.55 0.63 -14.60
N GLY A 194 -17.28 1.79 -15.22
CA GLY A 194 -17.60 3.11 -14.65
C GLY A 194 -16.65 3.62 -13.55
N GLY A 195 -15.79 2.77 -12.97
CA GLY A 195 -14.89 3.15 -11.88
C GLY A 195 -13.79 4.16 -12.29
N LYS A 196 -13.12 4.75 -11.31
CA LYS A 196 -12.13 5.82 -11.49
C LYS A 196 -10.70 5.28 -11.33
N LEU A 197 -9.83 5.66 -12.26
CA LEU A 197 -8.39 5.59 -12.07
C LEU A 197 -7.94 6.93 -11.49
N GLY A 198 -7.07 6.90 -10.49
CA GLY A 198 -6.54 8.09 -9.84
C GLY A 198 -5.05 8.01 -9.57
N SER A 199 -4.42 9.17 -9.41
CA SER A 199 -3.04 9.27 -8.93
C SER A 199 -2.99 9.55 -7.43
N LEU A 200 -1.88 9.20 -6.79
CA LEU A 200 -1.53 9.69 -5.47
C LEU A 200 -0.42 10.73 -5.64
N TYR A 201 -0.64 11.88 -5.02
CA TYR A 201 0.33 12.97 -4.81
C TYR A 201 0.95 13.53 -6.08
N ALA A 202 0.31 13.35 -7.23
CA ALA A 202 0.84 13.90 -8.48
C ALA A 202 0.87 15.44 -8.37
N PRO A 203 2.02 16.09 -8.61
CA PRO A 203 2.05 17.53 -8.83
C PRO A 203 1.33 17.88 -10.13
N GLN A 204 0.95 19.15 -10.30
CA GLN A 204 0.14 19.60 -11.42
C GLN A 204 0.73 19.23 -12.80
N GLY A 205 2.06 19.32 -12.96
CA GLY A 205 2.75 18.97 -14.21
C GLY A 205 2.58 17.51 -14.61
N LEU A 206 2.78 16.58 -13.67
CA LEU A 206 2.54 15.16 -13.90
C LEU A 206 1.05 14.89 -14.12
N LEU A 207 0.17 15.48 -13.30
CA LEU A 207 -1.26 15.28 -13.44
C LEU A 207 -1.73 15.65 -14.84
N LYS A 208 -1.27 16.78 -15.39
CA LYS A 208 -1.54 17.21 -16.77
C LYS A 208 -1.25 16.12 -17.79
N LYS A 209 -0.05 15.52 -17.71
CA LYS A 209 0.38 14.43 -18.60
C LYS A 209 -0.43 13.15 -18.42
N LEU A 210 -1.04 12.93 -17.26
CA LEU A 210 -1.91 11.78 -16.98
C LEU A 210 -3.38 12.00 -17.38
N THR A 211 -3.80 13.26 -17.56
CA THR A 211 -5.19 13.64 -17.87
C THR A 211 -5.39 14.05 -19.31
N GLU A 212 -4.37 14.60 -19.98
CA GLU A 212 -4.41 15.10 -21.37
C GLU A 212 -4.17 14.00 -22.43
N ARG A 213 -4.13 12.73 -22.02
CA ARG A 213 -4.03 11.59 -22.96
C ARG A 213 -5.34 11.38 -23.73
N GLU A 214 -5.24 10.81 -24.93
CA GLU A 214 -6.36 10.62 -25.87
C GLU A 214 -7.63 10.04 -25.20
N GLU A 215 -8.78 10.62 -25.53
CA GLU A 215 -10.08 10.10 -25.11
C GLU A 215 -10.22 8.62 -25.52
N GLY A 216 -10.63 7.78 -24.57
CA GLY A 216 -10.86 6.35 -24.79
C GLY A 216 -9.71 5.42 -24.34
N ARG A 217 -8.49 5.92 -24.12
CA ARG A 217 -7.38 5.09 -23.61
C ARG A 217 -7.33 4.94 -22.09
N GLY A 218 -8.16 5.69 -21.35
CA GLY A 218 -8.09 5.78 -19.89
C GLY A 218 -7.36 7.05 -19.47
N ARG A 219 -7.95 7.79 -18.54
CA ARG A 219 -7.38 9.02 -17.96
C ARG A 219 -7.51 8.99 -16.46
N VAL A 220 -6.61 9.67 -15.77
CA VAL A 220 -6.76 9.94 -14.34
C VAL A 220 -7.97 10.84 -14.12
N LYS A 221 -8.85 10.46 -13.20
CA LYS A 221 -10.05 11.22 -12.81
C LYS A 221 -10.01 11.71 -11.35
N VAL A 222 -9.05 11.22 -10.58
CA VAL A 222 -8.89 11.53 -9.16
C VAL A 222 -7.41 11.76 -8.89
N ASN A 223 -7.06 12.75 -8.09
CA ASN A 223 -5.74 12.84 -7.49
C ASN A 223 -5.88 13.04 -5.98
N ALA A 224 -5.39 12.07 -5.19
CA ALA A 224 -5.36 12.21 -3.74
C ALA A 224 -4.05 12.88 -3.32
N LEU A 225 -4.13 13.93 -2.50
CA LEU A 225 -3.00 14.77 -2.12
C LEU A 225 -2.60 14.49 -0.67
N ASP A 226 -1.30 14.61 -0.36
CA ASP A 226 -0.82 14.48 1.03
C ASP A 226 -0.95 15.82 1.75
N THR A 227 -2.19 16.29 1.88
CA THR A 227 -2.52 17.51 2.61
C THR A 227 -3.80 17.33 3.39
N PRO A 228 -3.84 17.76 4.66
CA PRO A 228 -5.07 17.77 5.46
C PRO A 228 -6.08 18.81 4.95
N ASP A 229 -5.62 19.77 4.15
CA ASP A 229 -6.45 20.88 3.67
C ASP A 229 -6.14 21.21 2.21
N CYS A 230 -7.18 21.18 1.37
CA CYS A 230 -7.12 21.56 -0.04
C CYS A 230 -7.29 23.06 -0.29
N HIS A 231 -7.63 23.88 0.72
CA HIS A 231 -7.80 25.34 0.56
C HIS A 231 -6.49 26.07 0.25
N HIS A 232 -5.36 25.46 0.58
CA HIS A 232 -4.01 26.01 0.35
C HIS A 232 -3.40 25.55 -0.98
N LEU A 233 -4.16 24.88 -1.84
CA LEU A 233 -3.68 24.48 -3.16
C LEU A 233 -3.57 25.71 -4.07
N PRO A 234 -2.54 25.77 -4.94
CA PRO A 234 -2.42 26.82 -5.93
C PRO A 234 -3.71 26.93 -6.77
N LYS A 235 -4.19 28.16 -6.96
CA LYS A 235 -5.41 28.42 -7.73
C LYS A 235 -5.35 27.78 -9.11
N GLU A 236 -4.22 27.91 -9.80
CA GLU A 236 -3.97 27.29 -11.10
C GLU A 236 -4.14 25.77 -11.10
N TYR A 237 -3.74 25.09 -10.01
CA TYR A 237 -3.91 23.66 -9.85
C TYR A 237 -5.41 23.33 -9.68
N THR A 238 -6.12 24.01 -8.77
CA THR A 238 -7.55 23.74 -8.56
C THR A 238 -8.40 24.06 -9.80
N GLU A 239 -8.07 25.11 -10.55
CA GLU A 239 -8.74 25.49 -11.79
C GLU A 239 -8.48 24.46 -12.90
N TYR A 240 -7.24 23.97 -13.01
CA TYR A 240 -6.91 22.90 -13.93
C TYR A 240 -7.73 21.63 -13.65
N ALA A 241 -7.73 21.18 -12.39
CA ALA A 241 -8.44 19.96 -11.99
C ALA A 241 -9.95 20.09 -12.28
N ARG A 242 -10.55 21.23 -11.89
CA ARG A 242 -11.97 21.53 -12.18
C ARG A 242 -12.26 21.51 -13.69
N LYS A 243 -11.45 22.20 -14.50
CA LYS A 243 -11.64 22.31 -15.95
C LYS A 243 -11.59 20.94 -16.65
N ASN A 244 -10.75 20.03 -16.16
CA ASN A 244 -10.56 18.71 -16.75
C ASN A 244 -11.37 17.59 -16.08
N GLY A 245 -12.26 17.94 -15.13
CA GLY A 245 -13.08 16.97 -14.41
C GLY A 245 -12.28 16.00 -13.57
N VAL A 246 -11.18 16.46 -12.96
CA VAL A 246 -10.36 15.71 -12.02
C VAL A 246 -10.75 16.11 -10.60
N GLU A 247 -11.08 15.11 -9.79
CA GLU A 247 -11.37 15.29 -8.37
C GLU A 247 -10.06 15.37 -7.58
N LEU A 248 -9.93 16.37 -6.70
CA LEU A 248 -8.81 16.48 -5.77
C LEU A 248 -9.28 16.01 -4.40
N TRP A 249 -8.66 14.95 -3.89
CA TRP A 249 -9.01 14.39 -2.58
C TRP A 249 -7.94 14.77 -1.56
N ALA A 250 -8.33 15.45 -0.48
CA ALA A 250 -7.43 15.72 0.63
C ALA A 250 -7.20 14.44 1.45
N GLY A 251 -5.95 14.18 1.83
CA GLY A 251 -5.56 13.12 2.76
C GLY A 251 -5.55 13.60 4.20
N GLY A 252 -5.12 12.76 5.14
CA GLY A 252 -4.90 13.17 6.53
C GLY A 252 -3.62 14.00 6.73
N GLY A 253 -2.73 14.02 5.73
CA GLY A 253 -1.38 14.57 5.83
C GLY A 253 -0.42 13.62 6.54
N GLY A 254 0.77 13.42 5.97
CA GLY A 254 1.82 12.59 6.55
C GLY A 254 1.80 11.12 6.13
N GLU A 255 0.97 10.73 5.16
CA GLU A 255 1.06 9.41 4.52
C GLU A 255 2.34 9.32 3.69
N GLY A 256 2.63 10.39 2.93
CA GLY A 256 3.80 10.50 2.06
C GLY A 256 3.88 9.43 0.97
N SER A 257 4.82 9.61 0.05
CA SER A 257 5.01 8.69 -1.10
C SER A 257 5.67 7.35 -0.79
N ASP A 258 6.21 7.17 0.42
CA ASP A 258 6.89 5.95 0.87
C ASP A 258 6.35 5.54 2.25
N PRO A 259 5.12 5.00 2.31
CA PRO A 259 4.41 4.77 3.58
C PRO A 259 5.07 3.69 4.44
N VAL A 260 5.83 2.76 3.84
CA VAL A 260 6.60 1.75 4.57
C VAL A 260 7.99 1.64 3.94
N PRO A 261 8.96 2.47 4.34
CA PRO A 261 10.30 2.39 3.79
C PRO A 261 10.97 1.07 4.16
N SER A 262 11.77 0.49 3.24
CA SER A 262 12.46 -0.79 3.43
C SER A 262 13.22 -0.89 4.77
N ALA A 263 13.93 0.17 5.17
CA ALA A 263 14.69 0.18 6.42
C ALA A 263 13.79 0.04 7.67
N HIS A 264 12.58 0.61 7.61
CA HIS A 264 11.61 0.45 8.69
C HIS A 264 11.08 -0.98 8.73
N LEU A 265 10.74 -1.55 7.58
CA LEU A 265 10.26 -2.93 7.49
C LEU A 265 11.33 -3.91 7.98
N GLN A 266 12.61 -3.71 7.62
CA GLN A 266 13.71 -4.52 8.10
C GLN A 266 13.77 -4.57 9.62
N ASN A 267 13.78 -3.40 10.26
CA ASN A 267 13.91 -3.32 11.71
C ASN A 267 12.73 -3.96 12.43
N VAL A 268 11.52 -3.83 11.86
CA VAL A 268 10.34 -4.53 12.38
C VAL A 268 10.48 -6.04 12.20
N LEU A 269 10.87 -6.54 11.02
CA LEU A 269 11.02 -7.98 10.77
C LEU A 269 12.13 -8.62 11.61
N GLN A 270 13.20 -7.88 11.91
CA GLN A 270 14.33 -8.36 12.71
C GLN A 270 13.87 -8.84 14.10
N GLU A 271 12.90 -8.16 14.72
CA GLU A 271 12.31 -8.57 16.00
C GLU A 271 11.64 -9.95 15.93
N PHE A 272 11.03 -10.27 14.78
CA PHE A 272 10.28 -11.51 14.56
C PHE A 272 11.09 -12.59 13.84
N LEU A 273 12.36 -12.32 13.53
CA LEU A 273 13.22 -13.22 12.76
C LEU A 273 13.31 -14.64 13.37
N PRO A 274 13.38 -14.83 14.71
CA PRO A 274 13.39 -16.16 15.29
C PRO A 274 12.11 -16.97 15.03
N ALA A 275 10.95 -16.31 14.93
CA ALA A 275 9.69 -16.97 14.59
C ALA A 275 9.61 -17.27 13.09
N ILE A 276 10.00 -16.31 12.25
CA ILE A 276 10.02 -16.43 10.79
C ILE A 276 10.93 -17.59 10.34
N ARG A 277 12.12 -17.72 10.95
CA ARG A 277 13.08 -18.81 10.66
C ARG A 277 12.55 -20.22 10.93
N LYS A 278 11.53 -20.37 11.79
CA LYS A 278 10.88 -21.67 12.05
C LYS A 278 9.87 -22.05 10.96
N ILE A 279 9.44 -21.09 10.15
CA ILE A 279 8.39 -21.25 9.14
C ILE A 279 9.00 -21.43 7.75
N ILE A 280 10.07 -20.68 7.45
CA ILE A 280 10.74 -20.74 6.15
C ILE A 280 11.64 -22.00 6.07
N PRO A 281 11.71 -22.69 4.91
CA PRO A 281 12.61 -23.83 4.70
C PRO A 281 14.08 -23.48 4.94
N GLU A 282 14.85 -24.41 5.50
CA GLU A 282 16.27 -24.19 5.87
C GLU A 282 17.13 -23.65 4.70
N GLU A 283 16.83 -24.05 3.47
CA GLU A 283 17.57 -23.63 2.27
C GLU A 283 17.45 -22.13 2.00
N GLN A 284 16.32 -21.52 2.37
CA GLN A 284 16.04 -20.09 2.17
C GLN A 284 16.34 -19.23 3.41
N VAL A 285 16.63 -19.84 4.56
CA VAL A 285 17.03 -19.12 5.77
C VAL A 285 18.27 -18.25 5.56
N LYS A 286 19.14 -18.59 4.60
CA LYS A 286 20.33 -17.80 4.26
C LYS A 286 19.99 -16.39 3.75
N GLU A 287 18.87 -16.23 3.04
CA GLU A 287 18.40 -14.93 2.53
C GLU A 287 17.99 -14.00 3.69
N LEU A 288 17.63 -14.57 4.85
CA LEU A 288 17.28 -13.81 6.04
C LEU A 288 18.50 -13.28 6.81
N ASN A 289 19.72 -13.69 6.48
CA ASN A 289 20.92 -13.29 7.24
C ASN A 289 21.17 -11.77 7.18
N LYS A 290 20.77 -11.10 6.10
CA LYS A 290 20.85 -9.63 6.01
C LYS A 290 19.89 -8.93 6.98
N LEU A 291 18.88 -9.63 7.50
CA LEU A 291 17.94 -9.13 8.49
C LEU A 291 18.41 -9.38 9.94
N ASP A 292 19.54 -10.06 10.19
CA ASP A 292 20.01 -10.35 11.56
C ASP A 292 20.28 -9.07 12.37
N ASN A 293 20.70 -8.01 11.67
CA ASN A 293 21.04 -6.73 12.28
C ASN A 293 19.99 -5.67 11.95
N SER A 294 19.55 -4.98 13.00
CA SER A 294 18.76 -3.75 12.85
C SER A 294 19.62 -2.65 12.23
N ILE A 295 19.03 -1.87 11.35
CA ILE A 295 19.63 -0.67 10.81
C ILE A 295 19.65 0.42 11.89
N PRO A 296 20.82 0.95 12.24
CA PRO A 296 20.93 1.98 13.27
C PRO A 296 20.32 3.31 12.82
N LEU A 297 20.03 4.15 13.80
CA LEU A 297 19.65 5.53 13.56
C LEU A 297 20.88 6.37 13.26
N ARG A 298 20.70 7.35 12.37
CA ARG A 298 21.66 8.44 12.22
C ARG A 298 21.83 9.17 13.54
N GLN A 299 22.95 9.86 13.69
CA GLN A 299 23.27 10.63 14.90
C GLN A 299 22.19 11.67 15.26
N ASP A 300 21.45 12.19 14.27
CA ASP A 300 20.35 13.13 14.49
C ASP A 300 19.05 12.49 15.01
N GLY A 301 18.95 11.16 14.97
CA GLY A 301 17.77 10.39 15.36
C GLY A 301 16.56 10.57 14.44
N LEU A 302 16.70 11.23 13.29
CA LEU A 302 15.58 11.56 12.40
C LEU A 302 15.35 10.50 11.32
N LYS A 303 16.40 9.79 10.92
CA LYS A 303 16.36 8.75 9.88
C LYS A 303 17.26 7.57 10.26
N PHE A 304 17.02 6.44 9.60
CA PHE A 304 17.96 5.33 9.59
C PHE A 304 19.20 5.66 8.77
N GLU A 305 20.31 5.01 9.10
CA GLU A 305 21.51 5.03 8.25
C GLU A 305 21.19 4.49 6.86
N ASP A 306 21.88 5.01 5.85
CA ASP A 306 21.70 4.61 4.45
C ASP A 306 22.59 3.39 4.18
N VAL A 307 22.07 2.22 4.51
CA VAL A 307 22.75 0.92 4.38
C VAL A 307 21.93 -0.01 3.49
N GLU A 308 22.60 -1.00 2.91
CA GLU A 308 21.93 -2.05 2.16
C GLU A 308 20.93 -2.78 3.08
N THR A 309 19.68 -2.89 2.62
CA THR A 309 18.61 -3.54 3.36
C THR A 309 18.48 -5.00 2.94
N GLY A 310 18.19 -5.90 3.88
CA GLY A 310 17.86 -7.31 3.62
C GLY A 310 16.41 -7.55 3.18
N VAL A 311 15.63 -6.47 3.07
CA VAL A 311 14.28 -6.48 2.54
C VAL A 311 14.08 -5.28 1.62
N GLN A 312 13.36 -5.46 0.53
CA GLN A 312 13.01 -4.41 -0.41
C GLN A 312 11.50 -4.37 -0.61
N VAL A 313 10.84 -3.31 -0.15
CA VAL A 313 9.40 -3.12 -0.38
C VAL A 313 9.17 -2.88 -1.87
N ARG A 314 8.17 -3.57 -2.43
CA ARG A 314 7.71 -3.42 -3.81
C ARG A 314 6.51 -2.49 -3.90
N TRP A 315 5.51 -2.78 -3.08
CA TRP A 315 4.28 -2.01 -3.04
C TRP A 315 3.61 -2.07 -1.68
N VAL A 316 2.88 -1.01 -1.36
CA VAL A 316 2.01 -0.92 -0.20
C VAL A 316 0.61 -0.58 -0.68
N LEU A 317 -0.33 -1.48 -0.43
CA LEU A 317 -1.73 -1.31 -0.78
C LEU A 317 -2.52 -0.94 0.47
N SER A 318 -3.35 0.10 0.39
CA SER A 318 -4.42 0.35 1.36
C SER A 318 -5.78 0.19 0.68
N TYR A 319 -6.76 -0.34 1.41
CA TYR A 319 -8.10 -0.51 0.90
C TYR A 319 -9.14 -0.04 1.91
N THR A 320 -10.29 0.40 1.41
CA THR A 320 -11.47 0.77 2.19
C THR A 320 -12.71 0.32 1.45
N ALA A 321 -13.48 -0.57 2.07
CA ALA A 321 -14.77 -1.05 1.61
C ALA A 321 -15.88 -0.33 2.38
N LEU A 322 -16.65 0.52 1.68
CA LEU A 322 -17.75 1.30 2.24
C LEU A 322 -19.09 0.68 1.84
N SER A 323 -19.99 0.49 2.81
CA SER A 323 -21.39 0.13 2.55
C SER A 323 -22.11 1.32 1.94
N THR A 324 -22.57 1.23 0.69
CA THR A 324 -23.25 2.36 0.02
C THR A 324 -24.63 2.63 0.62
N SER A 325 -25.37 1.59 1.01
CA SER A 325 -26.69 1.73 1.66
C SER A 325 -26.64 2.25 3.09
N ARG A 326 -25.60 1.90 3.85
CA ARG A 326 -25.47 2.24 5.28
C ARG A 326 -24.50 3.38 5.56
N ASN A 327 -23.71 3.76 4.57
CA ASN A 327 -22.63 4.76 4.68
C ASN A 327 -21.66 4.48 5.83
N VAL A 328 -21.27 3.20 6.00
CA VAL A 328 -20.32 2.75 7.05
C VAL A 328 -19.20 1.92 6.44
N VAL A 329 -17.98 2.09 6.97
CA VAL A 329 -16.83 1.28 6.56
C VAL A 329 -17.04 -0.16 7.03
N LYS A 330 -17.16 -1.08 6.08
CA LYS A 330 -17.31 -2.53 6.32
C LYS A 330 -15.96 -3.19 6.61
N ASP A 331 -14.93 -2.80 5.86
CA ASP A 331 -13.56 -3.29 6.06
C ASP A 331 -12.55 -2.24 5.58
N LYS A 332 -11.36 -2.26 6.17
CA LYS A 332 -10.21 -1.45 5.74
C LYS A 332 -8.92 -2.11 6.22
N GLY A 333 -7.83 -1.85 5.52
CA GLY A 333 -6.52 -2.37 5.95
C GLY A 333 -5.40 -2.00 5.01
N TYR A 334 -4.20 -2.46 5.36
CA TYR A 334 -3.00 -2.34 4.53
C TYR A 334 -2.42 -3.71 4.22
N ILE A 335 -1.86 -3.86 3.04
CA ILE A 335 -1.12 -5.03 2.57
C ILE A 335 0.23 -4.53 2.07
N ILE A 336 1.30 -5.19 2.48
CA ILE A 336 2.68 -4.85 2.09
C ILE A 336 3.26 -6.04 1.36
N ALA A 337 3.83 -5.81 0.18
CA ALA A 337 4.63 -6.82 -0.51
C ALA A 337 6.08 -6.38 -0.61
N ALA A 338 6.98 -7.33 -0.36
CA ALA A 338 8.40 -7.10 -0.35
C ALA A 338 9.18 -8.33 -0.84
N ASP A 339 10.44 -8.09 -1.19
CA ASP A 339 11.44 -9.11 -1.45
C ASP A 339 12.45 -9.18 -0.31
N LEU A 340 12.77 -10.38 0.12
CA LEU A 340 13.96 -10.71 0.89
C LEU A 340 15.15 -10.72 -0.08
N VAL A 341 16.23 -10.01 0.25
CA VAL A 341 17.38 -9.74 -0.66
C VAL A 341 18.73 -9.97 -0.01
#